data_AF-A0A388Q609-F1
#
_entry.id   AF-A0A388Q609-F1
#
_cell.length_a   1.000
_cell.length_b   1.000
_cell.length_c   1.000
_cell.angle_alpha   90.00
_cell.angle_beta   90.00
_cell.angle_gamma   90.00
#
_symmetry.space_group_name_H-M   'P 1'
#
loop_
_entity.id
_entity.type
_entity.pdbx_description
1 polymer ?
#
loop_
_entity_poly.entity_id
_entity_poly.type
_entity_poly.pdbx_seq_one_letter_code
_entity_poly.pdbx_strand_id
1 'polypeptide(L)'
;MEQNVKEKIKVNIIGAGVSGLCAGSYLQMNGFEVEIFEKHAIPGGLCTSWKKGDYTVDGSIHWILGTDKGSGFYFMWSELLDLKNIPFHHHDERICLEVNKHTDKYGSKFFMSIPISIVCKPI
;
A
#
# COMPACT_ATOMS: atom_id res chain seq x y z
N MET A 1 -24.37 -16.45 -34.98
CA MET A 1 -24.43 -15.68 -33.72
C MET A 1 -23.22 -14.75 -33.73
N GLU A 2 -23.36 -13.55 -34.29
CA GLU A 2 -22.29 -12.56 -34.30
C GLU A 2 -22.17 -11.95 -32.89
N GLN A 3 -21.04 -12.19 -32.23
CA GLN A 3 -20.70 -11.44 -31.04
C GLN A 3 -20.29 -10.04 -31.50
N ASN A 4 -21.15 -9.06 -31.20
CA ASN A 4 -20.90 -7.65 -31.45
C ASN A 4 -19.79 -7.21 -30.48
N VAL A 5 -18.53 -7.25 -30.91
CA VAL A 5 -17.38 -6.81 -30.10
C VAL A 5 -17.49 -5.30 -29.95
N LYS A 6 -18.04 -4.85 -28.82
CA LYS A 6 -17.97 -3.44 -28.43
C LYS A 6 -16.50 -3.05 -28.39
N GLU A 7 -16.11 -2.08 -29.20
CA GLU A 7 -14.77 -1.52 -29.17
C GLU A 7 -14.47 -1.03 -27.75
N LYS A 8 -13.41 -1.55 -27.14
CA LYS A 8 -12.99 -1.13 -25.80
C LYS A 8 -12.31 0.22 -25.90
N ILE A 9 -12.66 1.14 -25.01
CA ILE A 9 -11.95 2.40 -24.91
C ILE A 9 -10.51 2.10 -24.45
N LYS A 10 -9.54 2.55 -25.24
CA LYS A 10 -8.12 2.42 -24.94
C LYS A 10 -7.63 3.57 -24.06
N VAL A 11 -6.92 3.25 -22.99
CA VAL A 11 -6.35 4.19 -22.03
C VAL A 11 -4.87 3.93 -21.87
N ASN A 12 -4.06 4.95 -22.18
CA ASN A 12 -2.61 4.90 -21.99
C ASN A 12 -2.25 5.67 -20.71
N ILE A 13 -1.55 5.00 -19.80
CA ILE A 13 -1.09 5.55 -18.52
C ILE A 13 0.42 5.71 -18.58
N ILE A 14 0.94 6.90 -18.24
CA ILE A 14 2.37 7.16 -18.14
C ILE A 14 2.78 7.20 -16.66
N GLY A 15 3.62 6.24 -16.26
CA GLY A 15 4.10 6.01 -14.91
C GLY A 15 3.48 4.77 -14.26
N ALA A 16 4.32 3.77 -13.96
CA ALA A 16 3.95 2.56 -13.22
C ALA A 16 4.24 2.68 -11.72
N GLY A 17 3.94 3.85 -11.14
CA GLY A 17 3.88 4.02 -9.68
C GLY A 17 2.60 3.40 -9.08
N VAL A 18 2.47 3.42 -7.75
CA VAL A 18 1.28 2.89 -7.06
C VAL A 18 -0.03 3.42 -7.63
N SER A 19 -0.12 4.73 -7.91
CA SER A 19 -1.32 5.33 -8.50
C SER A 19 -1.62 4.84 -9.92
N GLY A 20 -0.60 4.73 -10.77
CA GLY A 20 -0.76 4.25 -12.15
C GLY A 20 -1.14 2.78 -12.22
N LEU A 21 -0.53 1.94 -11.38
CA LEU A 21 -0.87 0.52 -11.24
C LEU A 21 -2.29 0.33 -10.71
N CYS A 22 -2.69 1.07 -9.67
CA CYS A 22 -4.06 1.02 -9.15
C CYS A 22 -5.08 1.48 -10.20
N ALA A 23 -4.86 2.64 -10.84
CA ALA A 23 -5.75 3.16 -11.87
C ALA A 23 -5.88 2.17 -13.04
N GLY A 24 -4.77 1.60 -13.51
CA GLY A 24 -4.80 0.63 -14.59
C GLY A 24 -5.52 -0.66 -14.22
N SER A 25 -5.35 -1.14 -12.98
CA SER A 25 -6.05 -2.33 -12.47
C SER A 25 -7.56 -2.11 -12.44
N TYR A 26 -8.03 -1.01 -11.85
CA TYR A 26 -9.46 -0.72 -11.79
C TYR A 26 -10.06 -0.45 -13.18
N LEU A 27 -9.35 0.25 -14.07
CA LEU A 27 -9.81 0.46 -15.45
C LEU A 27 -9.94 -0.87 -16.19
N GLN A 28 -8.96 -1.76 -16.07
CA GLN A 28 -9.02 -3.08 -16.69
C GLN A 28 -10.17 -3.93 -16.14
N MET A 29 -10.39 -3.91 -14.81
CA MET A 29 -11.54 -4.56 -14.17
C MET A 29 -12.90 -4.01 -14.66
N ASN A 30 -12.94 -2.75 -15.10
CA ASN A 30 -14.14 -2.11 -15.66
C ASN A 30 -14.24 -2.22 -17.20
N GLY A 31 -13.44 -3.08 -17.83
CA GLY A 31 -13.58 -3.44 -19.25
C GLY A 31 -12.85 -2.52 -20.23
N PHE A 32 -11.99 -1.62 -19.76
CA PHE A 32 -11.14 -0.79 -20.61
C PHE A 32 -9.93 -1.58 -21.12
N GLU A 33 -9.40 -1.19 -22.29
CA GLU A 33 -8.07 -1.63 -22.73
C GLU A 33 -7.03 -0.67 -22.15
N VAL A 34 -6.08 -1.17 -21.37
CA VAL A 34 -5.13 -0.32 -20.63
C VAL A 34 -3.70 -0.72 -20.97
N GLU A 35 -2.89 0.27 -21.30
CA GLU A 35 -1.43 0.14 -21.43
C GLU A 35 -0.75 1.10 -20.44
N ILE A 36 0.21 0.59 -19.66
CA ILE A 36 1.00 1.38 -18.71
C ILE A 36 2.43 1.45 -19.22
N PHE A 37 2.97 2.66 -19.32
CA PHE A 37 4.33 2.93 -19.75
C PHE A 37 5.16 3.45 -18.59
N GLU A 38 6.29 2.81 -18.31
CA GLU A 38 7.23 3.23 -17.28
C GLU A 38 8.60 3.47 -17.90
N LYS A 39 9.27 4.55 -17.50
CA LYS A 39 10.62 4.89 -17.97
C LYS A 39 11.67 4.01 -17.29
N HIS A 40 11.46 3.67 -16.02
CA HIS A 40 12.33 2.79 -15.27
C HIS A 40 12.21 1.32 -15.72
N ALA A 41 13.26 0.54 -15.49
CA ALA A 41 13.28 -0.89 -15.83
C ALA A 41 12.35 -1.73 -14.93
N ILE A 42 11.90 -1.18 -13.81
CA ILE A 42 11.02 -1.83 -12.84
C ILE A 42 9.87 -0.89 -12.48
N PRO A 43 8.65 -1.43 -12.25
CA PRO A 43 7.54 -0.64 -11.75
C PRO A 43 7.72 -0.33 -10.26
N GLY A 44 6.93 0.62 -9.76
CA GLY A 44 6.90 1.03 -8.35
C GLY A 44 6.98 2.54 -8.17
N GLY A 45 7.62 3.25 -9.11
CA GLY A 45 7.82 4.70 -9.00
C GLY A 45 8.54 5.06 -7.69
N LEU A 46 7.95 5.96 -6.89
CA LEU A 46 8.47 6.27 -5.56
C LEU A 46 8.49 5.06 -4.61
N CYS A 47 7.64 4.04 -4.85
CA CYS A 47 7.54 2.81 -4.06
C CYS A 47 8.56 1.73 -4.45
N THR A 48 9.58 2.10 -5.23
CA THR A 48 10.61 1.18 -5.70
C THR A 48 11.71 1.04 -4.67
N SER A 49 12.11 -0.20 -4.41
CA SER A 49 13.27 -0.56 -3.62
C SER A 49 14.27 -1.32 -4.48
N TRP A 50 15.55 -1.22 -4.15
CA TRP A 50 16.62 -1.86 -4.91
C TRP A 50 17.68 -2.45 -3.98
N LYS A 51 18.39 -3.45 -4.48
CA LYS A 51 19.48 -4.09 -3.74
C LYS A 51 20.80 -3.37 -4.02
N LYS A 52 21.60 -3.19 -2.97
CA LYS A 52 23.00 -2.74 -3.04
C LYS A 52 23.85 -3.65 -2.14
N GLY A 53 24.41 -4.70 -2.73
CA GLY A 53 25.03 -5.78 -1.96
C GLY A 53 23.99 -6.49 -1.09
N ASP A 54 24.30 -6.67 0.20
CA ASP A 54 23.41 -7.32 1.17
C ASP A 54 22.30 -6.40 1.71
N TYR A 55 22.27 -5.14 1.28
CA TYR A 55 21.31 -4.15 1.74
C TYR A 55 20.18 -3.96 0.72
N THR A 56 18.94 -3.92 1.22
CA THR A 56 17.81 -3.35 0.47
C THR A 56 17.74 -1.86 0.80
N VAL A 57 17.84 -1.01 -0.22
CA VAL A 57 17.54 0.42 -0.10
C VAL A 57 16.11 0.63 -0.57
N ASP A 58 15.30 1.16 0.34
CA ASP A 58 13.90 1.51 0.10
C ASP A 58 13.70 2.97 0.53
N GLY A 59 13.21 3.81 -0.38
CA GLY A 59 12.93 5.22 -0.11
C GLY A 59 11.45 5.51 0.17
N SER A 60 10.63 4.47 0.40
CA SER A 60 9.19 4.55 0.18
C SER A 60 8.29 4.21 1.38
N ILE A 61 7.16 3.53 1.17
CA ILE A 61 6.08 3.30 2.16
C ILE A 61 6.63 2.53 3.35
N HIS A 62 7.07 3.26 4.35
CA HIS A 62 7.51 2.68 5.61
C HIS A 62 6.32 2.39 6.54
N TRP A 63 5.12 2.90 6.24
CA TRP A 63 3.95 2.83 7.12
C TRP A 63 2.67 2.64 6.28
N ILE A 64 1.94 1.55 6.48
CA ILE A 64 0.68 1.26 5.80
C ILE A 64 -0.47 1.15 6.82
N LEU A 65 -1.55 1.90 6.57
CA LEU A 65 -2.69 1.94 7.47
C LEU A 65 -3.62 0.74 7.28
N GLY A 66 -3.97 0.11 8.40
CA GLY A 66 -5.08 -0.84 8.48
C GLY A 66 -4.83 -2.17 7.77
N THR A 67 -3.69 -2.79 8.06
CA THR A 67 -3.39 -4.17 7.65
C THR A 67 -3.96 -5.22 8.61
N ASP A 68 -4.63 -4.79 9.68
CA ASP A 68 -5.41 -5.69 10.54
C ASP A 68 -6.75 -6.01 9.87
N LYS A 69 -7.19 -7.27 9.95
CA LYS A 69 -8.41 -7.77 9.30
C LYS A 69 -9.70 -7.07 9.77
N GLY A 70 -9.70 -6.49 10.96
CA GLY A 70 -10.82 -5.70 11.47
C GLY A 70 -10.90 -4.29 10.89
N SER A 71 -9.87 -3.84 10.16
CA SER A 71 -9.82 -2.51 9.57
C SER A 71 -10.57 -2.44 8.24
N GLY A 72 -11.34 -1.37 8.02
CA GLY A 72 -11.94 -1.09 6.71
C GLY A 72 -10.91 -0.98 5.58
N PHE A 73 -9.70 -0.52 5.90
CA PHE A 73 -8.60 -0.44 4.94
C PHE A 73 -8.09 -1.81 4.50
N TYR A 74 -8.20 -2.84 5.33
CA TYR A 74 -7.77 -4.20 4.96
C TYR A 74 -8.55 -4.71 3.75
N PHE A 75 -9.86 -4.47 3.73
CA PHE A 75 -10.71 -4.85 2.60
C PHE A 75 -10.33 -4.10 1.34
N MET A 76 -10.15 -2.77 1.45
CA MET A 76 -9.72 -1.92 0.33
C MET A 76 -8.39 -2.38 -0.26
N TRP A 77 -7.37 -2.62 0.59
CA TRP A 77 -6.07 -3.11 0.12
C TRP A 77 -6.18 -4.51 -0.50
N SER A 78 -7.06 -5.36 0.02
CA SER A 78 -7.27 -6.73 -0.47
C SER A 78 -7.92 -6.80 -1.86
N GLU A 79 -8.46 -5.69 -2.37
CA GLU A 79 -9.00 -5.65 -3.74
C GLU A 79 -7.91 -5.80 -4.79
N LEU A 80 -6.72 -5.24 -4.52
CA LEU A 80 -5.61 -5.22 -5.47
C LEU A 80 -4.40 -6.03 -4.99
N LEU A 81 -4.24 -6.23 -3.67
CA LEU A 81 -3.09 -6.90 -3.08
C LEU A 81 -3.49 -8.17 -2.36
N ASP A 82 -2.67 -9.22 -2.48
CA ASP A 82 -2.83 -10.41 -1.66
C ASP A 82 -2.20 -10.19 -0.27
N LEU A 83 -2.91 -9.44 0.57
CA LEU A 83 -2.44 -9.08 1.92
C LEU A 83 -2.13 -10.29 2.81
N LYS A 84 -2.68 -11.47 2.52
CA LYS A 84 -2.41 -12.67 3.32
C LYS A 84 -0.98 -13.17 3.11
N ASN A 85 -0.41 -12.93 1.95
CA ASN A 85 0.92 -13.38 1.55
C ASN A 85 1.99 -12.28 1.66
N ILE A 86 1.60 -11.07 2.10
CA ILE A 86 2.53 -9.96 2.34
C ILE A 86 2.93 -9.97 3.82
N PRO A 87 4.24 -10.10 4.14
CA PRO A 87 4.69 -10.03 5.52
C PRO A 87 4.57 -8.59 6.04
N PHE A 88 3.89 -8.44 7.18
CA PHE A 88 3.79 -7.19 7.91
C PHE A 88 4.60 -7.26 9.20
N HIS A 89 5.35 -6.19 9.47
CA HIS A 89 6.00 -5.97 10.75
C HIS A 89 5.18 -4.95 11.54
N HIS A 90 4.63 -5.40 12.66
CA HIS A 90 3.93 -4.53 13.60
C HIS A 90 4.91 -4.15 14.70
N HIS A 91 5.03 -2.86 14.98
CA HIS A 91 5.74 -2.41 16.18
C HIS A 91 4.90 -2.71 17.43
N ASP A 92 5.47 -2.54 18.62
CA ASP A 92 4.69 -2.61 19.86
C ASP A 92 4.13 -1.22 20.24
N GLU A 93 4.87 -0.16 19.89
CA GLU A 93 4.56 1.21 20.22
C GLU A 93 4.68 2.10 18.97
N ARG A 94 3.70 3.00 18.78
CA ARG A 94 3.71 3.98 17.69
C ARG A 94 4.06 5.38 18.18
N ILE A 95 3.33 5.81 19.20
CA ILE A 95 3.42 7.12 19.81
C ILE A 95 3.15 6.92 21.30
N CYS A 96 4.07 7.38 22.13
CA CYS A 96 3.88 7.55 23.55
C CYS A 96 3.80 9.05 23.83
N LEU A 97 2.65 9.51 24.29
CA LEU A 97 2.44 10.90 24.68
C LEU A 97 2.37 10.99 26.19
N GLU A 98 3.28 11.74 26.80
CA GLU A 98 3.20 12.10 28.21
C GLU A 98 2.40 13.40 28.36
N VAL A 99 1.36 13.36 29.18
CA VAL A 99 0.53 14.53 29.48
C VAL A 99 0.87 15.10 30.86
N ASN A 100 1.11 16.41 30.91
CA ASN A 100 1.61 17.07 32.12
C ASN A 100 0.60 17.08 33.29
N LYS A 101 -0.68 17.37 32.99
CA LYS A 101 -1.70 17.72 34.00
C LYS A 101 -2.82 16.70 34.17
N HIS A 102 -3.19 15.98 33.11
CA HIS A 102 -4.32 15.06 33.13
C HIS A 102 -3.84 13.62 33.17
N THR A 103 -4.62 12.75 33.80
CA THR A 103 -4.37 11.30 33.80
C THR A 103 -5.55 10.57 33.18
N ASP A 104 -5.32 9.36 32.70
CA ASP A 104 -6.43 8.46 32.35
C ASP A 104 -7.21 8.02 33.61
N LYS A 105 -8.27 7.23 33.40
CA LYS A 105 -9.11 6.69 34.49
C LYS A 105 -8.37 5.74 35.46
N TYR A 106 -7.13 5.36 35.14
CA TYR A 106 -6.27 4.50 35.96
C TYR A 106 -5.12 5.28 36.60
N GLY A 107 -5.04 6.60 36.39
CA GLY A 107 -4.00 7.46 36.96
C GLY A 107 -2.72 7.54 36.12
N SER A 108 -2.68 6.96 34.93
CA SER A 108 -1.52 7.05 34.02
C SER A 108 -1.44 8.42 33.34
N LYS A 109 -0.22 8.97 33.23
CA LYS A 109 0.08 10.14 32.39
C LYS A 109 0.53 9.79 30.98
N PHE A 110 0.71 8.51 30.68
CA PHE A 110 1.17 8.03 29.39
C PHE A 110 -0.02 7.56 28.57
N PHE A 111 -0.19 8.19 27.41
CA PHE A 111 -1.10 7.72 26.38
C PHE A 111 -0.28 7.01 25.30
N MET A 112 -0.43 5.68 25.23
CA MET A 112 0.22 4.86 24.23
C MET A 112 -0.74 4.58 23.07
N SER A 113 -0.29 4.80 21.85
CA SER A 113 -0.96 4.30 20.65
C SER A 113 -0.22 3.07 20.13
N ILE A 114 -0.97 1.98 19.98
CA ILE A 114 -0.51 0.72 19.42
C ILE A 114 -0.44 0.87 17.90
N PRO A 115 0.57 0.30 17.21
CA PRO A 115 0.92 0.77 15.89
C PRO A 115 0.08 0.25 14.74
N ILE A 116 0.35 0.97 13.66
CA ILE A 116 -0.12 0.78 12.31
C ILE A 116 1.12 0.36 11.51
N SER A 117 0.96 -0.71 10.75
CA SER A 117 1.98 -1.66 10.33
C SER A 117 3.02 -1.11 9.35
N ILE A 118 4.21 -1.70 9.34
CA ILE A 118 5.27 -1.45 8.36
C ILE A 118 5.29 -2.61 7.36
N VAL A 119 5.35 -2.30 6.06
CA VAL A 119 5.76 -3.26 5.03
C VAL A 119 7.27 -3.17 4.92
N CYS A 120 7.97 -4.24 5.28
CA CYS A 120 9.38 -4.36 4.94
C CYS A 120 9.71 -5.81 4.58
N LYS A 121 9.66 -6.11 3.27
CA LYS A 121 10.78 -6.74 2.54
C LYS A 121 10.41 -6.96 1.06
N PRO A 122 11.20 -6.44 0.11
CA PRO A 122 11.52 -7.15 -1.10
C PRO A 122 12.61 -8.18 -0.74
N ILE A 123 12.29 -9.46 -0.91
CA ILE A 123 13.28 -10.54 -0.87
C ILE A 123 14.31 -10.27 -1.96
#